data_AF-A0A9R1CXN7-F1
#
_entry.id   AF-A0A9R1CXN7-F1
#
_cell.length_a   1.000
_cell.length_b   1.000
_cell.length_c   1.000
_cell.angle_alpha   90.00
_cell.angle_beta   90.00
_cell.angle_gamma   90.00
#
_symmetry.space_group_name_H-M   'P 1'
#
loop_
_entity.id
_entity.type
_entity.pdbx_description
1 polymer ?
#
loop_
_entity_poly.entity_id
_entity_poly.type
_entity_poly.pdbx_seq_one_letter_code
_entity_poly.pdbx_strand_id
1 'polypeptide(L)'
;MATDKYSHFEISRQSGRITTGVLAAYLLLELLVEAGDFIGLARVSQGPLVYGISRITQTGVGHVFLTLATTCTLLFLWDRLRRALKDVKSVLWYVVLALMALMVCDMLLMLPPETSSLMDSIQHPTRFTTFANHFRSVSSGLQTLLRLGLSISLIVKYRGRILAYGCSDIVCTVLSAVGMGAFYSYLVMSGVSFLSGALSFGVVLFRYALGVIPIIFMRRTMVYTHVRNADAEGDI
;
A
#
# COMPACT_ATOMS: atom_id res chain seq x y z
N MET A 1 -18.08 -27.90 17.98
CA MET A 1 -16.62 -27.91 18.21
C MET A 1 -15.97 -27.89 16.83
N ALA A 2 -15.69 -26.70 16.29
CA ALA A 2 -15.34 -26.52 14.88
C ALA A 2 -13.96 -25.90 14.73
N THR A 3 -13.15 -26.60 13.94
CA THR A 3 -12.06 -26.16 13.07
C THR A 3 -10.77 -25.61 13.71
N ASP A 4 -9.71 -26.41 13.56
CA ASP A 4 -8.32 -25.98 13.60
C ASP A 4 -8.15 -24.69 12.78
N LYS A 5 -7.81 -23.59 13.46
CA LYS A 5 -7.70 -22.26 12.87
C LYS A 5 -6.39 -22.14 12.09
N TYR A 6 -6.49 -21.85 10.80
CA TYR A 6 -5.36 -21.52 9.93
C TYR A 6 -4.46 -20.44 10.57
N SER A 7 -3.19 -20.79 10.78
CA SER A 7 -2.16 -19.89 11.32
C SER A 7 -1.36 -19.19 10.22
N HIS A 8 -1.42 -19.73 9.01
CA HIS A 8 -0.76 -19.28 7.79
C HIS A 8 -1.53 -19.77 6.55
N PHE A 9 -1.25 -19.18 5.41
CA PHE A 9 -1.72 -19.59 4.09
C PHE A 9 -0.62 -20.34 3.36
N GLU A 10 -0.96 -21.49 2.80
CA GLU A 10 -0.05 -22.30 2.02
C GLU A 10 0.08 -21.76 0.58
N ILE A 11 1.31 -21.71 0.08
CA ILE A 11 1.58 -21.40 -1.34
C ILE A 11 2.72 -22.25 -1.89
N SER A 12 2.66 -22.51 -3.20
CA SER A 12 3.73 -23.18 -3.92
C SER A 12 5.05 -22.42 -3.88
N ARG A 13 6.17 -23.15 -4.00
CA ARG A 13 7.53 -22.60 -3.96
C ARG A 13 7.80 -21.54 -5.03
N GLN A 14 7.32 -21.79 -6.26
CA GLN A 14 7.45 -20.85 -7.36
C GLN A 14 6.61 -19.58 -7.12
N SER A 15 5.37 -19.73 -6.65
CA SER A 15 4.51 -18.61 -6.29
C SER A 15 5.14 -17.76 -5.19
N GLY A 16 5.65 -18.37 -4.12
CA GLY A 16 6.28 -17.62 -3.03
C GLY A 16 7.57 -16.90 -3.43
N ARG A 17 8.34 -17.39 -4.41
CA ARG A 17 9.49 -16.64 -4.97
C ARG A 17 9.03 -15.40 -5.72
N ILE A 18 8.01 -15.53 -6.57
CA ILE A 18 7.41 -14.41 -7.31
C ILE A 18 6.87 -13.37 -6.33
N THR A 19 6.09 -13.78 -5.33
CA THR A 19 5.52 -12.86 -4.32
C THR A 19 6.60 -12.13 -3.53
N THR A 20 7.74 -12.76 -3.23
CA THR A 20 8.88 -12.07 -2.58
C THR A 20 9.55 -11.06 -3.52
N GLY A 21 9.71 -11.39 -4.80
CA GLY A 21 10.21 -10.43 -5.81
C GLY A 21 9.27 -9.23 -5.99
N VAL A 22 7.95 -9.49 -6.04
CA VAL A 22 6.93 -8.43 -6.12
C VAL A 22 6.91 -7.58 -4.85
N LEU A 23 7.08 -8.18 -3.66
CA LEU A 23 7.24 -7.43 -2.42
C LEU A 23 8.46 -6.51 -2.50
N ALA A 24 9.62 -7.01 -2.91
CA ALA A 24 10.82 -6.18 -3.04
C ALA A 24 10.63 -5.03 -4.03
N ALA A 25 9.96 -5.28 -5.16
CA ALA A 25 9.59 -4.25 -6.12
C ALA A 25 8.65 -3.20 -5.51
N TYR A 26 7.62 -3.63 -4.77
CA TYR A 26 6.72 -2.73 -4.04
C TYR A 26 7.47 -1.84 -3.05
N LEU A 27 8.34 -2.42 -2.22
CA LEU A 27 9.14 -1.68 -1.24
C LEU A 27 10.02 -0.61 -1.88
N LEU A 28 10.61 -0.91 -3.04
CA LEU A 28 11.48 -0.01 -3.77
C LEU A 28 10.69 1.09 -4.46
N LEU A 29 9.56 0.75 -5.10
CA LEU A 29 8.70 1.73 -5.78
C LEU A 29 8.03 2.68 -4.78
N GLU A 30 7.52 2.17 -3.66
CA GLU A 30 6.95 2.99 -2.59
C GLU A 30 8.00 3.96 -2.03
N LEU A 31 9.24 3.49 -1.85
CA LEU A 31 10.34 4.35 -1.41
C LEU A 31 10.65 5.44 -2.43
N LEU A 32 10.63 5.13 -3.73
CA LEU A 32 10.85 6.10 -4.80
C LEU A 32 9.74 7.16 -4.87
N VAL A 33 8.48 6.77 -4.66
CA VAL A 33 7.34 7.71 -4.61
C VAL A 33 7.52 8.67 -3.44
N GLU A 34 7.69 8.14 -2.22
CA GLU A 34 7.82 8.94 -1.00
C GLU A 34 9.12 9.77 -0.98
N ALA A 35 10.24 9.25 -1.52
CA ALA A 35 11.48 10.02 -1.69
C ALA A 35 11.33 11.14 -2.73
N GLY A 36 10.53 10.94 -3.77
CA GLY A 36 10.20 11.97 -4.76
C GLY A 36 9.54 13.19 -4.14
N ASP A 37 8.58 12.96 -3.25
CA ASP A 37 7.90 14.00 -2.47
C ASP A 37 8.87 14.76 -1.54
N PHE A 38 9.84 14.06 -0.95
CA PHE A 38 10.87 14.66 -0.11
C PHE A 38 11.84 15.55 -0.90
N ILE A 39 12.38 15.05 -2.01
CA ILE A 39 13.41 15.77 -2.77
C ILE A 39 12.84 17.00 -3.49
N GLY A 40 11.53 17.02 -3.77
CA GLY A 40 10.80 18.23 -4.20
C GLY A 40 10.95 19.43 -3.28
N LEU A 41 11.13 19.17 -1.98
CA LEU A 41 11.26 20.20 -0.93
C LEU A 41 12.72 20.60 -0.68
N ALA A 42 13.69 19.74 -0.96
CA ALA A 42 15.12 19.96 -0.71
C ALA A 42 15.87 20.38 -1.99
N ARG A 43 15.65 21.62 -2.47
CA ARG A 43 16.33 22.17 -3.67
C ARG A 43 17.85 22.41 -3.52
N VAL A 44 18.48 22.00 -2.41
CA VAL A 44 19.85 22.38 -2.09
C VAL A 44 20.78 21.16 -2.14
N SER A 45 21.63 21.15 -3.17
CA SER A 45 22.82 20.31 -3.35
C SER A 45 22.65 18.79 -3.17
N GLN A 46 22.04 18.12 -4.14
CA GLN A 46 22.03 16.65 -4.18
C GLN A 46 22.81 16.15 -5.41
N GLY A 47 23.58 15.07 -5.24
CA GLY A 47 24.43 14.49 -6.28
C GLY A 47 23.66 14.07 -7.55
N PRO A 48 24.35 13.84 -8.68
CA PRO A 48 23.73 13.68 -10.01
C PRO A 48 22.70 12.56 -10.09
N LEU A 49 22.88 11.49 -9.33
CA LEU A 49 21.92 10.38 -9.23
C LEU A 49 20.61 10.79 -8.53
N VAL A 50 20.73 11.52 -7.43
CA VAL A 50 19.59 11.97 -6.63
C VAL A 50 18.82 13.07 -7.36
N TYR A 51 19.53 13.92 -8.09
CA TYR A 51 18.95 14.91 -9.01
C TYR A 51 18.22 14.26 -10.19
N GLY A 52 18.75 13.17 -10.74
CA GLY A 52 18.08 12.41 -11.82
C GLY A 52 16.78 11.75 -11.35
N ILE A 53 16.81 11.11 -10.18
CA ILE A 53 15.63 10.46 -9.57
C ILE A 53 14.56 11.52 -9.25
N SER A 54 14.96 12.65 -8.65
CA SER A 54 14.03 13.71 -8.28
C SER A 54 13.37 14.35 -9.49
N ARG A 55 14.12 14.52 -10.59
CA ARG A 55 13.56 15.05 -11.84
C ARG A 55 12.50 14.11 -12.41
N ILE A 56 12.72 12.79 -12.37
CA ILE A 56 11.74 11.80 -12.87
C ILE A 56 10.49 11.80 -11.97
N THR A 57 10.65 11.74 -10.65
CA THR A 57 9.54 11.75 -9.70
C THR A 57 8.75 13.06 -9.70
N GLN A 58 9.38 14.19 -10.06
CA GLN A 58 8.73 15.51 -10.13
C GLN A 58 8.04 15.78 -11.48
N THR A 59 8.32 15.00 -12.53
CA THR A 59 7.49 15.08 -13.74
C THR A 59 6.13 14.45 -13.46
N GLY A 60 5.04 15.11 -13.89
CA GLY A 60 3.68 14.56 -13.73
C GLY A 60 3.55 13.15 -14.30
N VAL A 61 4.22 12.88 -15.43
CA VAL A 61 4.25 11.55 -16.07
C VAL A 61 5.01 10.52 -15.22
N GLY A 62 6.18 10.88 -14.67
CA GLY A 62 6.97 9.97 -13.85
C GLY A 62 6.31 9.65 -12.51
N HIS A 63 5.67 10.63 -11.86
CA HIS A 63 4.86 10.40 -10.66
C HIS A 63 3.68 9.47 -10.95
N VAL A 64 2.93 9.71 -12.04
CA VAL A 64 1.84 8.82 -12.46
C VAL A 64 2.38 7.42 -12.71
N PHE A 65 3.44 7.24 -13.50
CA PHE A 65 4.02 5.94 -13.78
C PHE A 65 4.43 5.17 -12.51
N LEU A 66 5.15 5.82 -11.60
CA LEU A 66 5.55 5.20 -10.33
C LEU A 66 4.34 4.80 -9.49
N THR A 67 3.32 5.67 -9.42
CA THR A 67 2.10 5.39 -8.66
C THR A 67 1.31 4.22 -9.26
N LEU A 68 1.23 4.14 -10.60
CA LEU A 68 0.62 3.02 -11.32
C LEU A 68 1.39 1.72 -11.02
N ALA A 69 2.73 1.75 -11.10
CA ALA A 69 3.57 0.59 -10.84
C ALA A 69 3.44 0.10 -9.38
N THR A 70 3.45 1.01 -8.41
CA THR A 70 3.22 0.72 -6.98
C THR A 70 1.84 0.12 -6.76
N THR A 71 0.80 0.69 -7.38
CA THR A 71 -0.57 0.17 -7.25
C THR A 71 -0.72 -1.22 -7.86
N CYS A 72 -0.11 -1.46 -9.03
CA CYS A 72 -0.11 -2.78 -9.68
C CYS A 72 0.58 -3.86 -8.84
N THR A 73 1.75 -3.55 -8.27
CA THR A 73 2.47 -4.50 -7.39
C THR A 73 1.67 -4.79 -6.12
N LEU A 74 1.02 -3.77 -5.55
CA LEU A 74 0.14 -3.93 -4.39
C LEU A 74 -1.10 -4.77 -4.72
N LEU A 75 -1.78 -4.51 -5.84
CA LEU A 75 -2.92 -5.29 -6.33
C LEU A 75 -2.56 -6.76 -6.53
N PHE A 76 -1.36 -7.06 -7.03
CA PHE A 76 -0.88 -8.44 -7.17
C PHE A 76 -0.78 -9.14 -5.81
N LEU A 77 -0.24 -8.46 -4.79
CA LEU A 77 -0.15 -9.00 -3.44
C LEU A 77 -1.55 -9.24 -2.86
N TRP A 78 -2.47 -8.28 -3.02
CA TRP A 78 -3.86 -8.41 -2.59
C TRP A 78 -4.61 -9.54 -3.30
N ASP A 79 -4.35 -9.77 -4.60
CA ASP A 79 -4.93 -10.91 -5.33
C ASP A 79 -4.48 -12.25 -4.72
N ARG A 80 -3.21 -12.36 -4.30
CA ARG A 80 -2.71 -13.56 -3.63
C ARG A 80 -3.41 -13.79 -2.29
N LEU A 81 -3.62 -12.74 -1.50
CA LEU A 81 -4.40 -12.83 -0.27
C LEU A 81 -5.85 -13.23 -0.56
N ARG A 82 -6.48 -12.63 -1.59
CA ARG A 82 -7.84 -12.94 -2.02
C ARG A 82 -8.01 -14.42 -2.38
N ARG A 83 -7.09 -14.98 -3.17
CA ARG A 83 -7.10 -16.41 -3.56
C ARG A 83 -6.97 -17.30 -2.32
N ALA A 84 -6.03 -16.99 -1.43
CA ALA A 84 -5.86 -17.73 -0.18
C ALA A 84 -7.12 -17.70 0.72
N LEU A 85 -7.84 -16.57 0.77
CA LEU A 85 -9.12 -16.47 1.49
C LEU A 85 -10.26 -17.22 0.79
N LYS A 86 -10.26 -17.25 -0.54
CA LYS A 86 -11.22 -18.01 -1.35
C LYS A 86 -11.06 -19.50 -1.15
N ASP A 87 -9.83 -19.99 -1.08
CA ASP A 87 -9.52 -21.42 -0.86
C ASP A 87 -10.07 -21.89 0.51
N VAL A 88 -9.99 -21.02 1.52
CA VAL A 88 -10.57 -21.24 2.86
C VAL A 88 -12.09 -20.96 2.90
N LYS A 89 -12.74 -20.73 1.75
CA LYS A 89 -14.17 -20.42 1.59
C LYS A 89 -14.66 -19.25 2.49
N SER A 90 -13.79 -18.28 2.76
CA SER A 90 -14.10 -17.17 3.65
C SER A 90 -14.73 -16.00 2.90
N VAL A 91 -15.92 -15.54 3.30
CA VAL A 91 -16.63 -14.39 2.70
C VAL A 91 -15.76 -13.13 2.58
N LEU A 92 -14.70 -13.01 3.38
CA LEU A 92 -13.70 -11.94 3.34
C LEU A 92 -13.03 -11.75 1.96
N TRP A 93 -13.06 -12.75 1.08
CA TRP A 93 -12.54 -12.59 -0.29
C TRP A 93 -13.32 -11.53 -1.09
N TYR A 94 -14.62 -11.33 -0.82
CA TYR A 94 -15.43 -10.26 -1.42
C TYR A 94 -15.00 -8.87 -0.92
N VAL A 95 -14.63 -8.76 0.36
CA VAL A 95 -14.12 -7.51 0.94
C VAL A 95 -12.80 -7.13 0.28
N VAL A 96 -11.90 -8.10 0.10
CA VAL A 96 -10.63 -7.88 -0.63
C VAL A 96 -10.91 -7.50 -2.09
N LEU A 97 -11.88 -8.13 -2.76
CA LEU A 97 -12.27 -7.77 -4.12
C LEU A 97 -12.76 -6.31 -4.21
N ALA A 98 -13.61 -5.89 -3.28
CA ALA A 98 -14.11 -4.51 -3.21
C ALA A 98 -12.98 -3.51 -3.00
N LEU A 99 -12.02 -3.82 -2.10
CA LEU A 99 -10.82 -3.01 -1.91
C LEU A 99 -10.02 -2.88 -3.20
N MET A 100 -9.76 -3.99 -3.89
CA MET A 100 -9.03 -3.98 -5.17
C MET A 100 -9.76 -3.14 -6.23
N ALA A 101 -11.09 -3.24 -6.31
CA ALA A 101 -11.88 -2.43 -7.23
C ALA A 101 -11.77 -0.93 -6.93
N LEU A 102 -11.84 -0.53 -5.66
CA LEU A 102 -11.65 0.87 -5.25
C LEU A 102 -10.25 1.39 -5.59
N MET A 103 -9.21 0.57 -5.41
CA MET A 103 -7.84 0.94 -5.77
C MET A 103 -7.68 1.12 -7.29
N VAL A 104 -8.30 0.27 -8.11
CA VAL A 104 -8.31 0.43 -9.57
C VAL A 104 -9.08 1.69 -9.98
N CYS A 105 -10.22 1.99 -9.35
CA CYS A 105 -10.94 3.23 -9.62
C CYS A 105 -10.10 4.47 -9.29
N ASP A 106 -9.41 4.48 -8.15
CA ASP A 106 -8.50 5.58 -7.77
C ASP A 106 -7.35 5.74 -8.77
N MET A 107 -6.79 4.61 -9.21
CA MET A 107 -5.75 4.55 -10.24
C MET A 107 -6.22 5.15 -11.57
N LEU A 108 -7.44 4.84 -12.03
CA LEU A 108 -7.98 5.38 -13.28
C LEU A 108 -8.21 6.90 -13.22
N LEU A 109 -8.55 7.42 -12.04
CA LEU A 109 -8.76 8.85 -11.82
C LEU A 109 -7.46 9.64 -11.65
N MET A 110 -6.34 8.94 -11.40
CA MET A 110 -4.99 9.52 -11.39
C MET A 110 -4.40 9.77 -12.79
N LEU A 111 -5.08 9.41 -13.87
CA LEU A 111 -4.69 9.81 -15.23
C LEU A 111 -5.42 11.14 -15.57
N PRO A 112 -4.86 12.32 -15.22
CA PRO A 112 -5.48 13.57 -15.64
C PRO A 112 -5.44 13.69 -17.18
N PRO A 113 -6.50 14.22 -17.79
CA PRO A 113 -6.42 14.71 -19.16
C PRO A 113 -5.51 15.96 -19.15
N GLU A 114 -4.43 15.88 -19.93
CA GLU A 114 -3.62 17.01 -20.42
C GLU A 114 -3.57 18.28 -19.54
N THR A 115 -2.69 18.32 -18.54
CA THR A 115 -2.14 19.61 -18.07
C THR A 115 -0.65 19.48 -17.84
N SER A 116 0.08 20.49 -18.30
CA SER A 116 1.55 20.56 -18.39
C SER A 116 2.28 20.56 -17.05
N SER A 117 1.59 20.68 -15.91
CA SER A 117 2.21 20.57 -14.60
C SER A 117 1.18 20.32 -13.48
N LEU A 118 1.62 19.64 -12.40
CA LEU A 118 0.81 19.36 -11.20
C LEU A 118 0.37 20.65 -10.47
N MET A 119 1.10 21.75 -10.68
CA MET A 119 0.80 23.07 -10.13
C MET A 119 -0.32 23.79 -10.91
N ASP A 120 -0.37 23.67 -12.24
CA ASP A 120 -1.43 24.26 -13.07
C ASP A 120 -2.80 23.64 -12.73
N SER A 121 -2.84 22.34 -12.45
CA SER A 121 -4.07 21.64 -12.04
C SER A 121 -4.60 22.11 -10.67
N ILE A 122 -3.76 22.66 -9.80
CA ILE A 122 -4.16 23.18 -8.49
C ILE A 122 -4.66 24.62 -8.61
N GLN A 123 -4.04 25.41 -9.49
CA GLN A 123 -4.40 26.82 -9.71
C GLN A 123 -5.66 26.99 -10.58
N HIS A 124 -5.93 26.05 -11.48
CA HIS A 124 -7.10 26.06 -12.36
C HIS A 124 -7.90 24.75 -12.27
N PRO A 125 -8.66 24.53 -11.17
CA PRO A 125 -9.43 23.32 -11.00
C PRO A 125 -10.55 23.21 -12.04
N THR A 126 -10.52 22.16 -12.85
CA THR A 126 -11.61 21.79 -13.75
C THR A 126 -12.71 21.05 -12.96
N ARG A 127 -13.92 20.93 -13.55
CA ARG A 127 -14.99 20.11 -12.96
C ARG A 127 -14.55 18.66 -12.74
N PHE A 128 -13.69 18.14 -13.62
CA PHE A 128 -13.14 16.79 -13.51
C PHE A 128 -12.15 16.66 -12.35
N THR A 129 -11.24 17.62 -12.15
CA THR A 129 -10.28 17.57 -11.03
C THR A 129 -11.00 17.69 -9.69
N THR A 130 -12.05 18.50 -9.60
CA THR A 130 -12.89 18.59 -8.38
C THR A 130 -13.62 17.28 -8.09
N PHE A 131 -14.21 16.65 -9.12
CA PHE A 131 -14.82 15.33 -8.99
C PHE A 131 -13.80 14.27 -8.55
N ALA A 132 -12.63 14.21 -9.20
CA ALA A 132 -11.57 13.25 -8.88
C ALA A 132 -11.08 13.41 -7.44
N ASN A 133 -10.86 14.65 -6.98
CA ASN A 133 -10.45 14.92 -5.61
C ASN A 133 -11.52 14.50 -4.59
N HIS A 134 -12.79 14.78 -4.87
CA HIS A 134 -13.87 14.39 -3.97
C HIS A 134 -14.05 12.88 -3.94
N PHE A 135 -14.03 12.22 -5.10
CA PHE A 135 -14.07 10.77 -5.21
C PHE A 135 -12.92 10.12 -4.43
N ARG A 136 -11.69 10.62 -4.59
CA ARG A 136 -10.50 10.10 -3.90
C ARG A 136 -10.60 10.25 -2.38
N SER A 137 -11.15 11.36 -1.90
CA SER A 137 -11.41 11.53 -0.46
C SER A 137 -12.42 10.51 0.07
N VAL A 138 -13.52 10.30 -0.65
CA VAL A 138 -14.58 9.35 -0.25
C VAL A 138 -14.08 7.90 -0.38
N SER A 139 -13.39 7.57 -1.47
CA SER A 139 -12.86 6.24 -1.73
C SER A 139 -11.79 5.86 -0.70
N SER A 140 -10.92 6.80 -0.30
CA SER A 140 -9.93 6.59 0.77
C SER A 140 -10.59 6.29 2.11
N GLY A 141 -11.65 7.02 2.48
CA GLY A 141 -12.43 6.73 3.68
C GLY A 141 -13.06 5.33 3.64
N LEU A 142 -13.67 4.97 2.51
CA LEU A 142 -14.28 3.64 2.32
C LEU A 142 -13.23 2.52 2.35
N GLN A 143 -12.08 2.70 1.70
CA GLN A 143 -10.96 1.76 1.75
C GLN A 143 -10.47 1.55 3.18
N THR A 144 -10.36 2.61 3.97
CA THR A 144 -9.96 2.55 5.37
C THR A 144 -10.95 1.72 6.19
N LEU A 145 -12.26 1.96 6.03
CA LEU A 145 -13.30 1.20 6.72
C LEU A 145 -13.28 -0.29 6.33
N LEU A 146 -13.14 -0.59 5.04
CA LEU A 146 -13.05 -1.96 4.54
C LEU A 146 -11.79 -2.68 5.03
N ARG A 147 -10.65 -1.99 5.08
CA ARG A 147 -9.39 -2.53 5.64
C ARG A 147 -9.53 -2.83 7.13
N LEU A 148 -10.07 -1.91 7.91
CA LEU A 148 -10.33 -2.13 9.34
C LEU A 148 -11.27 -3.32 9.57
N GLY A 149 -12.38 -3.38 8.83
CA GLY A 149 -13.32 -4.50 8.92
C GLY A 149 -12.70 -5.84 8.53
N LEU A 150 -11.89 -5.86 7.47
CA LEU A 150 -11.12 -7.04 7.06
C LEU A 150 -10.14 -7.45 8.17
N SER A 151 -9.38 -6.52 8.72
CA SER A 151 -8.33 -6.78 9.71
C SER A 151 -8.90 -7.26 11.04
N ILE A 152 -10.01 -6.68 11.51
CA ILE A 152 -10.76 -7.21 12.67
C ILE A 152 -11.24 -8.63 12.39
N SER A 153 -11.82 -8.87 11.22
CA SER A 153 -12.31 -10.20 10.84
C SER A 153 -11.17 -11.22 10.77
N LEU A 154 -9.99 -10.81 10.30
CA LEU A 154 -8.79 -11.65 10.27
C LEU A 154 -8.31 -12.00 11.68
N ILE A 155 -8.30 -11.04 12.61
CA ILE A 155 -7.92 -11.27 14.02
C ILE A 155 -8.89 -12.22 14.72
N VAL A 156 -10.21 -12.03 14.53
CA VAL A 156 -11.23 -12.86 15.21
C VAL A 156 -11.23 -14.29 14.66
N LYS A 157 -11.12 -14.43 13.33
CA LYS A 157 -11.29 -15.73 12.64
C LYS A 157 -10.02 -16.55 12.58
N TYR A 158 -8.84 -15.93 12.48
CA TYR A 158 -7.56 -16.60 12.26
C TYR A 158 -6.62 -16.48 13.46
N ARG A 159 -5.49 -17.19 13.44
CA ARG A 159 -4.45 -17.14 14.49
C ARG A 159 -3.06 -16.96 13.89
N GLY A 160 -2.03 -16.88 14.73
CA GLY A 160 -0.63 -16.90 14.30
C GLY A 160 -0.26 -15.72 13.41
N ARG A 161 0.32 -16.01 12.23
CA ARG A 161 0.86 -14.97 11.34
C ARG A 161 -0.25 -14.14 10.69
N ILE A 162 -1.41 -14.74 10.42
CA ILE A 162 -2.58 -14.02 9.87
C ILE A 162 -3.13 -13.00 10.87
N LEU A 163 -3.14 -13.35 12.17
CA LEU A 163 -3.48 -12.41 13.24
C LEU A 163 -2.48 -11.26 13.29
N ALA A 164 -1.18 -11.54 13.18
CA ALA A 164 -0.15 -10.49 13.17
C ALA A 164 -0.33 -9.51 12.02
N TYR A 165 -0.75 -9.99 10.83
CA TYR A 165 -1.12 -9.11 9.72
C TYR A 165 -2.30 -8.20 10.08
N GLY A 166 -3.42 -8.76 10.56
CA GLY A 166 -4.58 -7.97 10.96
C GLY A 166 -4.25 -6.93 12.06
N CYS A 167 -3.46 -7.31 13.06
CA CYS A 167 -3.01 -6.37 14.10
C CYS A 167 -2.12 -5.26 13.52
N SER A 168 -1.15 -5.63 12.68
CA SER A 168 -0.24 -4.65 12.06
C SER A 168 -0.99 -3.64 11.19
N ASP A 169 -1.99 -4.09 10.44
CA ASP A 169 -2.79 -3.24 9.56
C ASP A 169 -3.66 -2.26 10.36
N ILE A 170 -4.30 -2.72 11.45
CA ILE A 170 -5.06 -1.83 12.35
C ILE A 170 -4.13 -0.80 12.99
N VAL A 171 -3.02 -1.24 13.58
CA VAL A 171 -2.07 -0.35 14.27
C VAL A 171 -1.53 0.69 13.29
N CYS A 172 -1.09 0.28 12.09
CA CYS A 172 -0.55 1.21 11.10
C CYS A 172 -1.62 2.18 10.56
N THR A 173 -2.85 1.73 10.36
CA THR A 173 -3.96 2.58 9.93
C THR A 173 -4.28 3.65 10.99
N VAL A 174 -4.35 3.26 12.27
CA VAL A 174 -4.61 4.20 13.37
C VAL A 174 -3.44 5.17 13.55
N LEU A 175 -2.20 4.69 13.53
CA LEU A 175 -1.02 5.55 13.63
C LEU A 175 -0.93 6.54 12.46
N SER A 176 -1.33 6.13 11.26
CA SER A 176 -1.35 7.01 10.09
C SER A 176 -2.38 8.13 10.27
N ALA A 177 -3.59 7.79 10.71
CA ALA A 177 -4.65 8.78 10.97
C ALA A 177 -4.28 9.75 12.09
N VAL A 178 -3.79 9.24 13.23
CA VAL A 178 -3.37 10.05 14.37
C VAL A 178 -2.14 10.90 14.00
N GLY A 179 -1.17 10.32 13.30
CA GLY A 179 0.04 10.99 12.86
C GLY A 179 -0.27 12.14 11.91
N MET A 180 -1.11 11.93 10.88
CA MET A 180 -1.55 13.00 9.98
C MET A 180 -2.35 14.07 10.71
N GLY A 181 -3.26 13.69 11.61
CA GLY A 181 -4.04 14.65 12.40
C GLY A 181 -3.20 15.50 13.34
N ALA A 182 -2.24 14.90 14.04
CA ALA A 182 -1.29 15.60 14.90
C ALA A 182 -0.38 16.53 14.10
N PHE A 183 0.09 16.08 12.93
CA PHE A 183 0.94 16.89 12.06
C PHE A 183 0.18 18.09 11.46
N TYR A 184 -1.06 17.89 11.03
CA TYR A 184 -1.93 18.96 10.56
C TYR A 184 -2.17 20.00 11.66
N SER A 185 -2.53 19.57 12.86
CA SER A 185 -2.73 20.46 14.02
C SER A 185 -1.46 21.22 14.36
N TYR A 186 -0.29 20.57 14.35
CA TYR A 186 1.00 21.22 14.57
C TYR A 186 1.26 22.31 13.52
N LEU A 187 1.03 22.04 12.24
CA LEU A 187 1.20 23.03 11.17
C LEU A 187 0.28 24.24 11.33
N VAL A 188 -0.99 24.00 11.65
CA VAL A 188 -1.98 25.07 11.86
C VAL A 188 -1.63 25.92 13.10
N MET A 189 -1.19 25.29 14.19
CA MET A 189 -0.89 25.98 15.45
C MET A 189 0.47 26.69 15.44
N SER A 190 1.47 26.16 14.73
CA SER A 190 2.83 26.71 14.71
C SER A 190 3.01 27.82 13.68
N GLY A 191 2.11 27.94 12.68
CA GLY A 191 2.29 28.87 11.56
C GLY A 191 3.54 28.59 10.72
N VAL A 192 4.22 27.46 10.97
CA VAL A 192 5.42 27.04 10.28
C VAL A 192 5.00 26.40 8.96
N SER A 193 5.40 27.03 7.85
CA SER A 193 5.26 26.44 6.52
C SER A 193 6.06 25.13 6.45
N PHE A 194 5.62 24.19 5.61
CA PHE A 194 6.06 22.78 5.43
C PHE A 194 7.57 22.56 5.11
N LEU A 195 8.41 23.57 5.34
CA LEU A 195 9.72 23.80 4.75
C LEU A 195 10.91 23.53 5.68
N SER A 196 10.72 23.02 6.90
CA SER A 196 11.85 22.52 7.67
C SER A 196 12.19 21.09 7.21
N GLY A 197 13.33 20.94 6.51
CA GLY A 197 13.70 19.69 5.83
C GLY A 197 13.79 18.46 6.76
N ALA A 198 14.07 18.64 8.05
CA ALA A 198 14.12 17.55 9.02
C ALA A 198 12.72 17.00 9.37
N LEU A 199 11.72 17.87 9.57
CA LEU A 199 10.34 17.43 9.85
C LEU A 199 9.74 16.73 8.63
N SER A 200 9.99 17.25 7.42
CA SER A 200 9.48 16.65 6.18
C SER A 200 10.10 15.27 5.92
N PHE A 201 11.38 15.07 6.22
CA PHE A 201 12.03 13.75 6.12
C PHE A 201 11.44 12.73 7.09
N GLY A 202 11.21 13.14 8.35
CA GLY A 202 10.62 12.28 9.37
C GLY A 202 9.21 11.81 9.00
N VAL A 203 8.39 12.69 8.43
CA VAL A 203 7.03 12.36 7.96
C VAL A 203 7.06 11.37 6.80
N VAL A 204 7.95 11.57 5.82
CA VAL A 204 8.09 10.68 4.67
C VAL A 204 8.50 9.28 5.11
N LEU A 205 9.51 9.16 5.98
CA LEU A 205 9.91 7.87 6.56
C LEU A 205 8.79 7.22 7.38
N PHE A 206 8.06 8.01 8.16
CA PHE A 206 6.94 7.51 8.95
C PHE A 206 5.83 6.94 8.06
N ARG A 207 5.42 7.68 7.02
CA ARG A 207 4.42 7.24 6.04
C ARG A 207 4.86 5.97 5.32
N TYR A 208 6.11 5.94 4.84
CA TYR A 208 6.70 4.76 4.21
C TYR A 208 6.64 3.54 5.13
N ALA A 209 7.09 3.68 6.39
CA ALA A 209 7.09 2.58 7.35
C ALA A 209 5.67 2.05 7.60
N LEU A 210 4.69 2.94 7.82
CA LEU A 210 3.30 2.54 8.06
C LEU A 210 2.63 1.90 6.84
N GLY A 211 3.00 2.29 5.62
CA GLY A 211 2.52 1.65 4.40
C GLY A 211 3.10 0.26 4.19
N VAL A 212 4.39 0.08 4.51
CA VAL A 212 5.15 -1.14 4.24
C VAL A 212 4.93 -2.24 5.27
N ILE A 213 4.85 -1.89 6.56
CA ILE A 213 4.77 -2.86 7.67
C ILE A 213 3.62 -3.87 7.46
N PRO A 214 2.36 -3.46 7.20
CA PRO A 214 1.25 -4.39 6.99
C PRO A 214 1.52 -5.35 5.83
N ILE A 215 2.14 -4.87 4.75
CA ILE A 215 2.41 -5.67 3.55
C ILE A 215 3.50 -6.73 3.82
N ILE A 216 4.51 -6.41 4.62
CA ILE A 216 5.51 -7.39 5.08
C ILE A 216 4.84 -8.48 5.92
N PHE A 217 3.96 -8.11 6.85
CA PHE A 217 3.22 -9.08 7.64
C PHE A 217 2.27 -9.91 6.78
N MET A 218 1.61 -9.31 5.79
CA MET A 218 0.80 -10.01 4.80
C MET A 218 1.63 -11.09 4.08
N ARG A 219 2.84 -10.78 3.62
CA ARG A 219 3.75 -11.77 3.03
C ARG A 219 4.15 -12.85 4.01
N ARG A 220 4.32 -12.55 5.30
CA ARG A 220 4.67 -13.55 6.34
C ARG A 220 3.53 -14.54 6.60
N THR A 221 2.27 -14.14 6.37
CA THR A 221 1.13 -15.07 6.44
C THR A 221 1.24 -16.21 5.43
N MET A 222 1.99 -16.00 4.36
CA MET A 222 2.09 -16.87 3.20
C MET A 222 3.34 -17.78 3.30
N VAL A 223 3.17 -19.07 3.60
CA VAL A 223 4.26 -20.02 3.86
C VAL A 223 4.36 -21.06 2.75
N TYR A 224 5.60 -21.49 2.47
CA TYR A 224 5.86 -22.54 1.48
C TYR A 224 5.31 -23.87 1.94
N THR A 225 4.51 -24.51 1.10
CA THR A 225 4.24 -25.94 1.24
C THR A 225 5.46 -26.70 0.70
N HIS A 226 6.15 -27.45 1.55
CA HIS A 226 6.92 -28.58 1.05
C HIS A 226 5.87 -29.57 0.55
N VAL A 227 5.78 -29.76 -0.76
CA VAL A 227 5.20 -30.99 -1.30
C VAL A 227 6.07 -32.10 -0.72
N ARG A 228 5.63 -32.69 0.39
CA ARG A 228 6.10 -33.99 0.81
C ARG A 228 5.63 -34.87 -0.34
N ASN A 229 6.56 -35.49 -1.05
CA ASN A 229 6.25 -36.56 -1.99
C ASN A 229 5.50 -37.65 -1.18
N ALA A 230 4.18 -37.54 -1.09
CA ALA A 230 3.34 -38.71 -1.16
C ALA A 230 3.45 -39.17 -2.61
N ASP A 231 3.64 -40.47 -2.80
CA ASP A 231 3.85 -41.16 -4.09
C ASP A 231 5.32 -41.41 -4.45
N ALA A 232 6.13 -41.79 -3.45
CA ALA A 232 7.19 -42.78 -3.67
C ALA A 232 6.81 -44.04 -2.86
N GLU A 233 6.29 -45.03 -3.58
CA GLU A 233 6.26 -46.46 -3.23
C GLU A 233 5.37 -46.87 -2.04
N GLY A 234 4.06 -46.94 -2.30
CA GLY A 234 3.35 -48.19 -2.01
C GLY A 234 3.49 -49.09 -3.24
N ASP A 235 3.74 -50.39 -3.00
CA ASP A 235 3.93 -51.51 -3.94
C ASP A 235 5.38 -51.91 -4.24
N ILE A 236 6.00 -52.64 -3.29
CA ILE A 236 6.47 -54.04 -3.50
C ILE A 236 6.16 -54.83 -2.23
#